data_AF-A0A3B1AI52-F1
#
_entry.id   AF-A0A3B1AI52-F1
#
_cell.length_a   1.000
_cell.length_b   1.000
_cell.length_c   1.000
_cell.angle_alpha   90.00
_cell.angle_beta   90.00
_cell.angle_gamma   90.00
#
_symmetry.space_group_name_H-M   'P 1'
#
loop_
_entity.id
_entity.type
_entity.pdbx_description
1 polymer ?
#
loop_
_entity_poly.entity_id
_entity_poly.type
_entity_poly.pdbx_seq_one_letter_code
_entity_poly.pdbx_strand_id
1 'polypeptide(L)'
;MSDDISLSQELISDLLKRIAEHDATAQEDMMVNLQYLVAIAGYLAADYPGPASERDELMDHLHAFMKHVCDDRSKSKTPQAANAPDVAADPGASSPAGKSTATDDPAVGIWKPE
;
A
#
# COMPACT_ATOMS: atom_id res chain seq x y z
N MET A 1 13.75 11.13 -5.60
CA MET A 1 14.12 9.85 -6.24
C MET A 1 13.50 8.79 -5.35
N SER A 2 12.60 7.94 -5.82
CA SER A 2 12.89 6.91 -6.81
C SER A 2 11.62 6.43 -7.52
N ASP A 3 11.80 5.86 -8.72
CA ASP A 3 10.77 5.13 -9.48
C ASP A 3 9.92 4.24 -8.55
N ASP A 4 8.59 4.36 -8.65
CA ASP A 4 7.65 3.48 -7.94
C ASP A 4 8.03 2.01 -8.20
N ILE A 5 8.28 1.26 -7.13
CA ILE A 5 8.45 -0.20 -7.23
C ILE A 5 7.13 -0.78 -7.76
N SER A 6 7.16 -1.30 -8.99
CA SER A 6 6.01 -1.97 -9.58
C SER A 6 6.16 -3.49 -9.46
N LEU A 7 5.29 -4.12 -8.68
CA LEU A 7 5.22 -5.57 -8.56
C LEU A 7 4.36 -6.12 -9.70
N SER A 8 4.99 -6.78 -10.67
CA SER A 8 4.27 -7.50 -11.72
C SER A 8 3.61 -8.77 -11.14
N GLN A 9 2.45 -9.15 -11.67
CA GLN A 9 1.78 -10.39 -11.26
C GLN A 9 2.64 -11.63 -11.56
N GLU A 10 3.45 -11.58 -12.63
CA GLU A 10 4.39 -12.64 -12.99
C GLU A 10 5.46 -12.83 -11.92
N LEU A 11 6.11 -11.76 -11.46
CA LEU A 11 7.11 -11.84 -10.41
C LEU A 11 6.54 -12.42 -9.10
N ILE A 12 5.33 -11.99 -8.72
CA ILE A 12 4.65 -12.54 -7.54
C ILE A 12 4.38 -14.03 -7.74
N SER A 13 3.82 -14.42 -8.88
CA SER A 13 3.50 -15.81 -9.20
C SER A 13 4.72 -16.71 -9.14
N ASP A 14 5.84 -16.29 -9.74
CA ASP A 14 7.08 -17.07 -9.78
C ASP A 14 7.69 -17.26 -8.39
N LEU A 15 7.67 -16.21 -7.55
CA LEU A 15 8.13 -16.30 -6.17
C LEU A 15 7.27 -17.27 -5.35
N LEU A 16 5.94 -17.14 -5.41
CA LEU A 16 5.03 -18.03 -4.68
C LEU A 16 5.17 -19.49 -5.14
N LYS A 17 5.34 -19.70 -6.45
CA LYS A 17 5.60 -21.04 -7.01
C LYS A 17 6.90 -21.62 -6.45
N ARG A 18 7.98 -20.83 -6.41
CA ARG A 18 9.26 -21.31 -5.90
C ARG A 18 9.21 -21.66 -4.42
N ILE A 19 8.47 -20.88 -3.63
CA ILE A 19 8.23 -21.18 -2.21
C ILE A 19 7.42 -22.48 -2.08
N ALA A 20 6.37 -22.66 -2.87
CA ALA A 20 5.57 -23.89 -2.90
C ALA A 20 6.37 -25.15 -3.31
N GLU A 21 7.33 -25.02 -4.22
CA GLU A 21 8.26 -26.10 -4.58
C GLU A 21 9.20 -26.48 -3.43
N HIS A 22 9.51 -25.53 -2.56
CA HIS A 22 10.35 -25.75 -1.37
C HIS A 22 9.54 -26.32 -0.20
N ASP A 23 8.34 -25.81 0.02
CA ASP A 23 7.45 -26.14 1.13
C ASP A 23 6.00 -26.28 0.63
N ALA A 24 5.50 -27.51 0.62
CA ALA A 24 4.16 -27.81 0.13
C ALA A 24 3.06 -27.13 0.98
N THR A 25 3.30 -26.83 2.25
CA THR A 25 2.33 -26.10 3.09
C THR A 25 2.07 -24.70 2.56
N ALA A 26 3.04 -24.09 1.87
CA ALA A 26 2.85 -22.81 1.20
C ALA A 26 1.88 -22.88 0.01
N GLN A 27 1.54 -24.05 -0.54
CA GLN A 27 0.51 -24.14 -1.58
C GLN A 27 -0.89 -23.83 -1.04
N GLU A 28 -1.13 -24.16 0.22
CA GLU A 28 -2.45 -24.10 0.85
C GLU A 28 -2.55 -22.93 1.85
N ASP A 29 -1.41 -22.48 2.41
CA ASP A 29 -1.36 -21.42 3.40
C ASP A 29 -0.62 -20.17 2.89
N MET A 30 -1.38 -19.10 2.65
CA MET A 30 -0.85 -17.79 2.29
C MET A 30 0.01 -17.18 3.40
N MET A 31 -0.26 -17.47 4.68
CA MET A 31 0.53 -16.96 5.79
C MET A 31 1.95 -17.51 5.74
N VAL A 32 2.11 -18.79 5.38
CA VAL A 32 3.42 -19.43 5.19
C VAL A 32 4.19 -18.75 4.05
N ASN A 33 3.55 -18.44 2.92
CA ASN A 33 4.20 -17.67 1.84
C ASN A 33 4.71 -16.32 2.33
N LEU A 34 3.88 -15.57 3.06
CA LEU A 34 4.26 -14.26 3.58
C LEU A 34 5.43 -14.37 4.57
N GLN A 35 5.44 -15.40 5.42
CA GLN A 35 6.55 -15.67 6.33
C GLN A 35 7.86 -15.93 5.59
N TYR A 36 7.84 -16.73 4.52
CA TYR A 36 9.03 -16.95 3.69
C TYR A 36 9.55 -15.66 3.05
N LEU A 37 8.66 -14.83 2.50
CA LEU A 37 9.06 -13.56 1.88
C LEU A 37 9.69 -12.60 2.91
N VAL A 38 9.12 -12.51 4.11
CA VAL A 38 9.68 -11.71 5.21
C VAL A 38 11.01 -12.30 5.69
N ALA A 39 11.12 -13.62 5.81
CA ALA A 39 12.36 -14.28 6.21
C ALA A 39 13.48 -14.05 5.20
N ILE A 40 13.19 -14.11 3.89
CA ILE A 40 14.15 -13.79 2.82
C ILE A 40 14.61 -12.34 2.95
N ALA A 41 13.69 -11.39 3.14
CA ALA A 41 14.03 -9.99 3.33
C ALA A 41 14.93 -9.78 4.56
N GLY A 42 14.60 -10.41 5.69
CA GLY A 42 15.41 -10.36 6.91
C GLY A 42 16.79 -11.01 6.75
N TYR A 43 16.87 -12.14 6.05
CA TYR A 43 18.14 -12.79 5.72
C TYR A 43 19.05 -11.86 4.91
N LEU A 44 18.52 -11.24 3.85
CA LEU A 44 19.29 -10.29 3.03
C LEU A 44 19.66 -9.01 3.79
N ALA A 45 18.77 -8.52 4.66
CA ALA A 45 19.04 -7.35 5.50
C ALA A 45 20.13 -7.62 6.54
N ALA A 46 20.31 -8.86 7.01
CA ALA A 46 21.38 -9.21 7.94
C ALA A 46 22.78 -9.02 7.33
N ASP A 47 22.91 -9.21 6.02
CA ASP A 47 24.15 -9.00 5.27
C ASP A 47 24.39 -7.51 4.90
N TYR A 48 23.46 -6.61 5.26
CA TYR A 48 23.62 -5.18 4.99
C TYR A 48 24.81 -4.61 5.78
N PRO A 49 25.77 -3.93 5.10
CA PRO A 49 26.97 -3.44 5.75
C PRO A 49 26.63 -2.32 6.74
N GLY A 50 27.26 -2.34 7.91
CA GLY A 50 27.09 -1.31 8.91
C GLY A 50 26.96 -1.86 10.34
N PRO A 51 26.92 -0.96 11.34
CA PRO A 51 26.59 -1.30 12.72
C PRO A 51 25.17 -1.86 12.84
N ALA A 52 24.88 -2.52 13.96
CA ALA A 52 23.55 -3.07 14.24
C ALA A 52 22.44 -2.01 14.20
N SER A 53 22.73 -0.78 14.66
CA SER A 53 21.77 0.32 14.64
C SER A 53 21.31 0.70 13.24
N GLU A 54 22.19 0.67 12.24
CA GLU A 54 21.82 0.95 10.85
C GLU A 54 20.96 -0.17 10.25
N ARG A 55 21.16 -1.42 10.69
CA ARG A 55 20.26 -2.52 10.32
C ARG A 55 18.88 -2.38 10.97
N ASP A 56 18.81 -1.95 12.22
CA ASP A 56 17.54 -1.70 12.89
C ASP A 56 16.75 -0.59 12.17
N GLU A 57 17.41 0.52 11.81
CA GLU A 57 16.83 1.60 11.00
C GLU A 57 16.36 1.11 9.61
N LEU A 58 17.14 0.24 8.96
CA LEU A 58 16.74 -0.39 7.71
C LEU A 58 15.46 -1.23 7.89
N MET A 59 15.37 -2.03 8.95
CA MET A 59 14.19 -2.86 9.22
C MET A 59 12.94 -2.01 9.48
N ASP A 60 13.08 -0.89 10.19
CA ASP A 60 11.99 0.05 10.41
C ASP A 60 11.50 0.67 9.09
N HIS A 61 12.41 1.06 8.21
CA HIS A 61 12.06 1.54 6.86
C HIS A 61 11.35 0.47 6.03
N LEU A 62 11.84 -0.78 6.03
CA LEU A 62 11.22 -1.88 5.31
C LEU A 62 9.80 -2.19 5.83
N HIS A 63 9.60 -2.13 7.15
CA HIS A 63 8.29 -2.30 7.76
C HIS A 63 7.33 -1.18 7.35
N ALA A 64 7.76 0.09 7.42
CA ALA A 64 6.96 1.23 6.98
C ALA A 64 6.58 1.12 5.50
N PHE A 65 7.52 0.72 4.65
CA PHE A 65 7.29 0.48 3.23
C PHE A 65 6.29 -0.65 2.99
N MET A 66 6.42 -1.78 3.68
CA MET A 66 5.49 -2.91 3.57
C MET A 66 4.06 -2.51 3.95
N LYS A 67 3.90 -1.71 5.01
CA LYS A 67 2.60 -1.17 5.41
C LYS A 67 2.01 -0.28 4.31
N HIS A 68 2.82 0.61 3.73
CA HIS A 68 2.39 1.48 2.64
C HIS A 68 1.88 0.68 1.41
N VAL A 69 2.63 -0.33 0.96
CA VAL A 69 2.22 -1.19 -0.18
C VAL A 69 0.92 -1.94 0.12
N CYS A 70 0.75 -2.43 1.35
CA CYS A 70 -0.48 -3.09 1.78
C CYS A 70 -1.69 -2.14 1.74
N ASP A 71 -1.52 -0.94 2.30
CA ASP A 71 -2.56 0.08 2.34
C ASP A 71 -2.94 0.54 0.92
N ASP A 72 -1.96 0.75 0.05
CA ASP A 72 -2.16 1.19 -1.34
C ASP A 72 -2.94 0.13 -2.15
N ARG A 73 -2.52 -1.13 -2.08
CA ARG A 73 -3.24 -2.25 -2.73
C ARG A 73 -4.64 -2.46 -2.19
N SER A 74 -4.89 -2.15 -0.92
CA SER A 74 -6.22 -2.26 -0.31
C SER A 74 -7.15 -1.15 -0.81
N LYS A 75 -6.62 0.07 -0.97
CA LYS A 75 -7.36 1.20 -1.56
C LYS A 75 -7.68 0.94 -3.04
N SER A 76 -6.73 0.42 -3.82
CA SER A 76 -6.92 0.14 -5.25
C SER A 76 -7.95 -0.96 -5.54
N LYS A 77 -8.28 -1.81 -4.57
CA LYS A 77 -9.31 -2.86 -4.69
C LYS A 77 -10.73 -2.39 -4.38
N THR A 78 -10.92 -1.18 -3.87
CA THR A 78 -12.26 -0.66 -3.58
C THR A 78 -12.86 -0.12 -4.88
N PRO A 79 -13.91 -0.75 -5.44
CA PRO A 79 -14.61 -0.17 -6.58
C PRO A 79 -15.31 1.09 -6.06
N GLN A 80 -14.98 2.23 -6.65
CA GLN A 80 -15.76 3.45 -6.47
C GLN A 80 -17.17 3.20 -7.04
N ALA A 81 -18.09 2.79 -6.18
CA ALA A 81 -19.50 2.70 -6.50
C ALA A 81 -20.07 4.12 -6.63
N ALA A 82 -20.85 4.31 -7.70
CA ALA A 82 -21.77 5.41 -7.97
C ALA A 82 -21.18 6.80 -8.27
N ASN A 83 -21.00 7.08 -9.56
CA ASN A 83 -21.46 8.33 -10.14
C ASN A 83 -22.14 8.01 -11.48
N ALA A 84 -23.43 7.68 -11.41
CA ALA A 84 -24.32 7.78 -12.56
C ALA A 84 -24.76 9.24 -12.68
N PRO A 85 -24.68 9.88 -13.86
CA PRO A 85 -25.25 11.20 -14.05
C PRO A 85 -26.78 11.08 -14.18
N ASP A 86 -27.50 11.48 -13.14
CA ASP A 86 -28.95 11.64 -13.18
C ASP A 86 -29.29 12.90 -14.00
N VAL A 87 -30.02 12.69 -15.09
CA VAL A 87 -30.55 13.73 -15.97
C VAL A 87 -31.98 14.04 -15.52
N ALA A 88 -32.26 15.33 -15.31
CA ALA A 88 -33.58 16.01 -15.26
C ALA A 88 -34.07 16.51 -13.88
N ALA A 89 -33.78 17.79 -13.64
CA ALA A 89 -34.65 18.86 -13.11
C ALA A 89 -35.82 18.53 -12.16
N ASP A 90 -35.72 19.04 -10.92
CA ASP A 90 -36.83 19.66 -10.16
C ASP A 90 -36.23 20.72 -9.18
N PRO A 91 -36.64 22.01 -9.20
CA PRO A 91 -36.15 23.02 -8.28
C PRO A 91 -37.03 23.05 -7.01
N GLY A 92 -36.70 22.23 -6.02
CA GLY A 92 -37.54 22.14 -4.82
C GLY A 92 -36.95 21.42 -3.60
N ALA A 93 -35.67 21.58 -3.27
CA ALA A 93 -35.18 21.23 -1.92
C ALA A 93 -33.83 21.88 -1.60
N SER A 94 -33.78 22.56 -0.45
CA SER A 94 -32.64 23.28 0.12
C SER A 94 -31.38 22.42 0.25
N SER A 95 -30.24 22.91 -0.26
CA SER A 95 -28.91 22.42 0.08
C SER A 95 -28.09 23.57 0.70
N PRO A 96 -27.52 23.44 1.90
CA PRO A 96 -26.57 24.42 2.40
C PRO A 96 -25.24 24.29 1.64
N ALA A 97 -24.86 25.37 0.96
CA ALA A 97 -23.62 25.48 0.20
C ALA A 97 -22.39 25.55 1.12
N GLY A 98 -21.61 24.48 1.19
CA GLY A 98 -20.23 24.53 1.69
C GLY A 98 -19.30 24.98 0.56
N LYS A 99 -18.74 26.19 0.64
CA LYS A 99 -17.75 26.69 -0.31
C LYS A 99 -16.34 26.25 0.13
N SER A 100 -15.61 25.55 -0.74
CA SER A 100 -14.15 25.45 -0.61
C SER A 100 -13.55 26.78 -1.03
N THR A 101 -12.98 27.55 -0.11
CA THR A 101 -12.13 28.68 -0.46
C THR A 101 -10.72 28.17 -0.72
N ALA A 102 -10.21 28.38 -1.93
CA ALA A 102 -8.79 28.24 -2.20
C ALA A 102 -8.00 29.19 -1.29
N THR A 103 -6.96 28.68 -0.63
CA THR A 103 -6.04 29.50 0.17
C THR A 103 -4.67 29.46 -0.49
N ASP A 104 -4.02 30.62 -0.62
CA ASP A 104 -2.72 30.81 -1.28
C ASP A 104 -1.52 30.56 -0.34
N ASP A 105 -1.69 29.78 0.73
CA ASP A 105 -0.62 29.50 1.71
C ASP A 105 0.08 28.16 1.38
N PRO A 106 1.35 28.18 0.91
CA PRO A 106 2.06 26.96 0.51
C PRO A 106 2.50 26.07 1.69
N ALA A 107 2.18 26.41 2.95
CA ALA A 107 2.67 25.69 4.13
C ALA A 107 1.60 24.95 4.96
N VAL A 108 0.32 24.94 4.59
CA VAL A 108 -0.72 24.27 5.40
C VAL A 108 -1.66 23.41 4.57
N GLY A 109 -1.13 22.28 4.09
CA GLY A 109 -1.93 21.15 3.61
C GLY A 109 -2.33 20.21 4.75
N ILE A 110 -2.85 20.73 5.87
CA ILE A 110 -3.32 19.87 6.97
C ILE A 110 -4.79 19.56 6.76
N TRP A 111 -5.05 18.39 6.18
CA TRP A 111 -6.35 17.74 6.22
C TRP A 111 -6.77 17.52 7.69
N LYS A 112 -7.95 18.03 8.07
CA LYS A 112 -8.59 17.74 9.36
C LYS A 112 -10.01 17.21 9.12
N PRO A 113 -10.36 16.02 9.61
CA PRO A 113 -11.75 15.59 9.76
C PRO A 113 -12.32 16.11 11.08
N GLU A 114 -13.66 16.14 11.18
CA GLU A 114 -14.37 16.41 12.46
C GLU A 114 -14.03 15.40 13.56
#